data_AF-A0A2K8VF53-F1
#
_entry.id   AF-A0A2K8VF53-F1
#
_cell.length_a   1.000
_cell.length_b   1.000
_cell.length_c   1.000
_cell.angle_alpha   90.00
_cell.angle_beta   90.00
_cell.angle_gamma   90.00
#
_symmetry.space_group_name_H-M   'P 1'
#
loop_
_entity.id
_entity.type
_entity.pdbx_description
1 polymer ?
#
loop_
_entity_poly.entity_id
_entity_poly.type
_entity_poly.pdbx_seq_one_letter_code
_entity_poly.pdbx_strand_id
1 'polypeptide(L)'
;MTFKLTTYKTLTGEKQILETKSQKSTEAVIYENNRPAYLVDCFDLKTESNVQMNYLVLCQQRSMKNVIEEIGEKNNVNLTVKEAPKFSLKKSSEDQDLELPPLPLEWVD
;
A
#
# COMPACT_ATOMS: atom_id res chain seq x y z
N MET A 1 8.46 10.85 -2.54
CA MET A 1 9.17 9.60 -2.89
C MET A 1 8.86 9.26 -4.35
N THR A 2 9.77 8.61 -5.07
CA THR A 2 9.47 8.17 -6.45
C THR A 2 8.85 6.77 -6.43
N PHE A 3 7.64 6.67 -6.95
CA PHE A 3 6.89 5.43 -7.12
C PHE A 3 6.92 4.97 -8.57
N LYS A 4 6.42 3.76 -8.81
CA LYS A 4 6.24 3.20 -10.14
C LYS A 4 4.76 3.05 -10.42
N LEU A 5 4.25 3.81 -11.38
CA LEU A 5 2.89 3.65 -11.88
C LEU A 5 2.89 2.64 -13.03
N THR A 6 2.43 1.42 -12.76
CA THR A 6 2.35 0.34 -13.74
C THR A 6 0.93 0.26 -14.32
N THR A 7 0.83 0.28 -15.66
CA THR A 7 -0.44 0.02 -16.37
C THR A 7 -0.49 -1.44 -16.78
N TYR A 8 -1.54 -2.14 -16.33
CA TYR A 8 -1.82 -3.53 -16.66
C TYR A 8 -3.04 -3.61 -17.58
N LYS A 9 -2.90 -4.37 -18.67
CA LYS A 9 -4.04 -4.77 -19.51
C LYS A 9 -4.65 -6.05 -18.94
N THR A 10 -5.92 -5.98 -18.58
CA THR A 10 -6.72 -7.10 -18.05
C THR A 10 -7.86 -7.43 -19.03
N LEU A 11 -8.59 -8.53 -18.78
CA LEU A 11 -9.74 -8.90 -19.60
C LEU A 11 -10.85 -7.84 -19.62
N THR A 12 -10.99 -7.07 -18.55
CA THR A 12 -12.07 -6.08 -18.37
C THR A 12 -11.61 -4.64 -18.63
N GLY A 13 -10.40 -4.44 -19.16
CA GLY A 13 -9.83 -3.11 -19.44
C GLY A 13 -8.45 -2.90 -18.81
N GLU A 14 -8.06 -1.64 -18.68
CA GLU A 14 -6.75 -1.26 -18.13
C GLU A 14 -6.86 -0.92 -16.64
N LYS A 15 -5.87 -1.34 -15.86
CA LYS A 15 -5.74 -1.01 -14.44
C LYS A 15 -4.39 -0.37 -14.20
N GLN A 16 -4.39 0.76 -13.50
CA GLN A 16 -3.17 1.42 -13.05
C GLN A 16 -2.94 1.10 -11.57
N ILE A 17 -1.71 0.71 -11.24
CA ILE A 17 -1.28 0.42 -9.87
C ILE A 17 0.01 1.18 -9.61
N LEU A 18 0.02 1.92 -8.51
CA LEU A 18 1.14 2.66 -7.98
C LEU A 18 1.83 1.75 -6.96
N GLU A 19 3.07 1.41 -7.25
CA GLU A 19 3.87 0.47 -6.47
C GLU A 19 5.13 1.18 -5.97
N THR A 20 5.67 0.72 -4.83
CA THR A 20 7.01 1.12 -4.41
C THR A 20 8.05 0.53 -5.37
N LYS A 21 9.17 1.23 -5.58
CA LYS A 21 10.25 0.72 -6.46
C LYS A 21 10.94 -0.51 -5.88
N SER A 22 10.95 -0.64 -4.56
CA SER A 22 11.62 -1.72 -3.83
C SER A 22 10.86 -3.06 -3.92
N GLN A 23 9.53 -3.01 -4.11
CA GLN A 23 8.63 -4.16 -4.13
C GLN A 23 8.80 -5.10 -2.91
N LYS A 24 9.10 -4.53 -1.74
CA LYS A 24 9.22 -5.28 -0.48
C LYS A 24 7.85 -5.58 0.10
N SER A 25 7.69 -6.74 0.75
CA SER A 25 6.46 -7.07 1.47
C SER A 25 6.21 -6.21 2.72
N THR A 26 7.24 -5.49 3.17
CA THR A 26 7.25 -4.65 4.38
C THR A 26 7.02 -3.17 4.07
N GLU A 27 6.76 -2.83 2.81
CA GLU A 27 6.60 -1.47 2.33
C GLU A 27 5.50 -1.45 1.27
N ALA A 28 4.46 -0.63 1.45
CA ALA A 28 3.29 -0.66 0.58
C ALA A 28 2.64 0.72 0.43
N VAL A 29 2.17 0.99 -0.80
CA VAL A 29 1.20 2.05 -1.06
C VAL A 29 -0.17 1.57 -0.63
N ILE A 30 -0.80 2.29 0.28
CA ILE A 30 -2.15 2.00 0.76
C ILE A 30 -3.15 2.83 -0.03
N TYR A 31 -4.19 2.16 -0.48
CA TYR A 31 -5.27 2.76 -1.24
C TYR A 31 -6.48 2.99 -0.35
N GLU A 32 -6.92 4.24 -0.28
CA GLU A 32 -8.21 4.61 0.29
C GLU A 32 -9.21 4.83 -0.83
N ASN A 33 -10.37 4.17 -0.77
CA ASN A 33 -11.43 4.34 -1.78
C ASN A 33 -10.92 4.20 -3.23
N ASN A 34 -10.05 3.21 -3.46
CA ASN A 34 -9.37 2.92 -4.73
C ASN A 34 -8.36 3.96 -5.23
N ARG A 35 -7.95 4.94 -4.42
CA ARG A 35 -6.91 5.94 -4.75
C ARG A 35 -5.69 5.79 -3.84
N PRO A 36 -4.44 5.93 -4.33
CA PRO A 36 -3.27 5.95 -3.48
C PRO A 36 -3.40 7.08 -2.46
N ALA A 37 -3.28 6.77 -1.18
CA ALA A 37 -3.54 7.73 -0.10
C ALA A 37 -2.43 7.76 0.95
N TYR A 38 -1.83 6.60 1.24
CA TYR A 38 -0.79 6.49 2.27
C TYR A 38 0.38 5.64 1.82
N LEU A 39 1.52 5.82 2.49
CA LEU A 39 2.69 4.94 2.39
C LEU A 39 2.96 4.35 3.76
N VAL A 40 3.01 3.02 3.83
CA VAL A 40 3.51 2.30 5.00
C VAL A 40 4.88 1.75 4.68
N ASP A 41 5.85 2.04 5.55
CA ASP A 41 7.17 1.38 5.56
C ASP A 41 7.44 0.88 6.98
N CYS A 42 7.39 -0.43 7.20
CA CYS A 42 7.62 -1.01 8.52
C CYS A 42 9.04 -0.77 9.05
N PHE A 43 9.99 -0.34 8.23
CA PHE A 43 11.35 0.00 8.69
C PHE A 43 11.56 1.52 8.89
N ASP A 44 10.58 2.34 8.55
CA ASP A 44 10.61 3.77 8.87
C ASP A 44 10.22 4.02 10.33
N LEU A 45 11.22 4.07 11.21
CA LEU A 45 11.01 4.30 12.64
C LEU A 45 10.86 5.79 13.01
N LYS A 46 10.68 6.69 12.03
CA LYS A 46 10.56 8.14 12.27
C LYS A 46 9.14 8.55 12.62
N THR A 47 8.13 7.84 12.12
CA THR A 47 6.73 8.13 12.39
C THR A 47 6.16 7.07 13.31
N GLU A 48 5.39 7.50 14.33
CA GLU A 48 4.80 6.59 15.31
C GLU A 48 3.87 5.56 14.65
N SER A 49 3.13 5.99 13.62
CA SER A 49 2.28 5.10 12.83
C SER A 49 3.06 3.96 12.16
N ASN A 50 4.22 4.25 11.56
CA ASN A 50 5.06 3.20 10.97
C ASN A 50 5.71 2.30 12.03
N VAL A 51 5.99 2.81 13.23
CA VAL A 51 6.43 1.99 14.37
C VAL A 51 5.32 1.01 14.80
N GLN A 52 4.05 1.45 14.86
CA GLN A 52 2.93 0.54 15.14
C GLN A 52 2.75 -0.49 14.02
N MET A 53 2.85 -0.07 12.75
CA MET A 53 2.80 -0.99 11.62
C MET A 53 3.94 -2.02 11.63
N ASN A 54 5.13 -1.65 12.08
CA ASN A 54 6.22 -2.62 12.31
C ASN A 54 5.78 -3.71 13.29
N TYR A 55 5.21 -3.33 14.44
CA TYR A 55 4.73 -4.29 15.42
C TYR A 55 3.61 -5.19 14.85
N LEU A 56 2.59 -4.58 14.24
CA LEU A 56 1.43 -5.28 13.70
C LEU A 56 1.78 -6.26 12.57
N VAL A 57 2.75 -5.92 11.72
CA VAL A 57 3.13 -6.73 10.55
C VAL A 57 4.30 -7.65 10.87
N LEU A 58 5.44 -7.10 11.32
CA LEU A 58 6.68 -7.86 11.48
C LEU A 58 6.72 -8.64 12.78
N CYS A 59 6.47 -7.99 13.93
CA CYS A 59 6.55 -8.68 15.22
C CYS A 59 5.46 -9.75 15.36
N GLN A 60 4.26 -9.48 14.85
CA GLN A 60 3.15 -10.45 14.87
C GLN A 60 3.19 -11.43 13.68
N GLN A 61 4.12 -11.27 12.72
CA GLN A 61 4.25 -12.10 11.51
C GLN A 61 2.96 -12.17 10.67
N ARG A 62 2.28 -11.04 10.53
CA ARG A 62 1.01 -10.92 9.81
C ARG A 62 1.23 -10.38 8.39
N SER A 63 0.32 -10.66 7.48
CA SER A 63 0.39 -10.07 6.14
C SER A 63 0.04 -8.58 6.21
N MET A 64 0.81 -7.74 5.51
CA MET A 64 0.50 -6.30 5.37
C MET A 64 -0.93 -6.09 4.88
N LYS A 65 -1.36 -6.88 3.89
CA LYS A 65 -2.71 -6.81 3.34
C LYS A 65 -3.80 -7.02 4.40
N ASN A 66 -3.71 -8.08 5.20
CA ASN A 66 -4.74 -8.40 6.20
C ASN A 66 -4.77 -7.33 7.30
N VAL A 67 -3.59 -6.86 7.75
CA VAL A 67 -3.50 -5.79 8.74
C VAL A 67 -4.21 -4.52 8.24
N ILE A 68 -3.96 -4.13 6.99
CA ILE A 68 -4.58 -2.95 6.37
C ILE A 68 -6.10 -3.11 6.20
N GLU A 69 -6.56 -4.29 5.78
CA GLU A 69 -7.99 -4.59 5.67
C GLU A 69 -8.69 -4.48 7.04
N GLU A 70 -8.11 -5.05 8.10
CA GLU A 70 -8.65 -4.95 9.46
C GLU A 70 -8.64 -3.51 10.01
N ILE A 71 -7.60 -2.73 9.73
CA ILE A 71 -7.56 -1.30 10.09
C ILE A 71 -8.70 -0.56 9.39
N GLY A 72 -8.91 -0.81 8.09
CA GLY A 72 -10.01 -0.21 7.34
C GLY A 72 -11.38 -0.58 7.90
N GLU A 73 -11.60 -1.86 8.20
CA GLU A 73 -12.85 -2.35 8.80
C GLU A 73 -13.15 -1.69 10.15
N LYS A 74 -12.17 -1.62 11.06
CA LYS A 74 -12.32 -1.00 12.38
C LYS A 74 -12.67 0.49 12.29
N ASN A 75 -12.13 1.19 11.30
CA ASN A 75 -12.30 2.63 11.12
C ASN A 75 -13.42 2.99 10.13
N ASN A 76 -14.15 2.00 9.60
CA ASN A 76 -15.19 2.19 8.59
C ASN A 76 -14.69 2.96 7.34
N VAL A 77 -13.47 2.64 6.90
CA VAL A 77 -12.82 3.20 5.70
C VAL A 77 -12.36 2.07 4.78
N ASN A 78 -12.55 2.22 3.48
CA ASN A 78 -12.11 1.21 2.51
C ASN A 78 -10.62 1.34 2.22
N LEU A 79 -9.80 0.58 2.96
CA LEU A 79 -8.36 0.49 2.78
C LEU A 79 -7.96 -0.81 2.09
N THR A 80 -7.06 -0.72 1.13
CA THR A 80 -6.54 -1.90 0.40
C THR A 80 -5.06 -1.74 0.07
N VAL A 81 -4.35 -2.87 -0.01
CA VAL A 81 -3.05 -2.95 -0.70
C VAL A 81 -3.31 -3.53 -2.09
N LYS A 82 -2.97 -2.78 -3.14
CA LYS A 82 -3.14 -3.26 -4.51
C LYS A 82 -1.93 -4.05 -4.97
N GLU A 83 -2.19 -5.22 -5.52
CA GLU A 83 -1.18 -6.10 -6.13
C GLU A 83 -1.41 -6.19 -7.64
N ALA A 84 -0.37 -6.58 -8.37
CA ALA A 84 -0.48 -6.87 -9.80
C ALA A 84 -1.67 -7.81 -10.08
N PRO A 85 -2.58 -7.50 -11.02
CA PRO A 85 -3.76 -8.33 -11.25
C PRO A 85 -3.37 -9.71 -11.78
N LYS A 86 -3.96 -10.76 -11.20
CA LYS A 86 -3.84 -12.14 -11.71
C LYS A 86 -4.39 -12.17 -13.15
N PHE A 87 -3.65 -12.76 -14.09
CA PHE A 87 -3.96 -12.79 -15.53
C PHE A 87 -3.98 -11.41 -16.20
N SER A 88 -2.88 -10.68 -16.10
CA SER A 88 -2.71 -9.40 -16.78
C SER A 88 -1.40 -9.31 -17.55
N LEU A 89 -1.36 -8.43 -18.55
CA LEU A 89 -0.15 -8.09 -19.29
C LEU A 89 0.29 -6.69 -18.88
N LYS A 90 1.53 -6.56 -18.42
CA LYS A 90 2.13 -5.25 -18.17
C LYS A 90 2.27 -4.50 -19.51
N LYS A 91 1.64 -3.33 -19.61
CA LYS A 91 1.63 -2.48 -20.82
C LYS A 91 2.72 -1.41 -20.76
N SER A 92 2.78 -0.67 -19.66
CA SER A 92 3.78 0.38 -19.43
C SER A 92 4.08 0.50 -17.95
N SER A 93 5.20 1.14 -17.62
CA SER A 93 5.46 1.63 -16.27
C SER A 93 6.23 2.93 -16.34
N GLU A 94 5.79 3.90 -15.56
CA GLU A 94 6.37 5.24 -15.48
C GLU A 94 6.74 5.57 -14.05
N ASP A 95 7.81 6.33 -13.87
CA ASP A 95 8.19 6.84 -12.56
C ASP A 95 7.30 8.04 -12.23
N GLN A 96 6.77 8.05 -11.01
CA GLN A 96 5.91 9.12 -10.53
C GLN A 96 6.38 9.60 -9.17
N ASP A 97 6.74 10.89 -9.08
CA ASP A 97 7.03 11.52 -7.81
C ASP A 97 5.71 11.91 -7.12
N LEU A 98 5.49 11.34 -5.94
CA LEU A 98 4.34 11.63 -5.10
C LEU A 98 4.78 11.71 -3.65
N GLU A 99 4.10 12.54 -2.88
CA GLU A 99 4.21 12.56 -1.43
C GLU A 99 2.97 11.87 -0.85
N LEU A 100 3.19 10.75 -0.15
CA LEU A 100 2.15 10.01 0.51
C LEU A 100 2.45 10.02 2.01
N PRO A 101 1.52 10.49 2.85
CA PRO A 101 1.69 10.46 4.30
C PRO A 101 1.65 9.02 4.84
N PRO A 102 2.11 8.78 6.09
CA PRO A 102 1.82 7.54 6.79
C PRO A 102 0.31 7.41 7.09
N LEU A 103 -0.11 6.24 7.54
CA LEU A 103 -1.47 6.07 8.06
C LEU A 103 -1.72 7.01 9.25
N PRO A 104 -2.96 7.50 9.45
CA PRO A 104 -3.35 8.19 10.68
C PRO A 104 -3.04 7.34 11.91
N LEU A 105 -2.44 7.95 12.93
CA LEU A 105 -1.97 7.23 14.12
C LEU A 105 -3.15 6.61 14.87
N GLU A 106 -4.27 7.34 14.95
CA GLU A 106 -5.50 6.91 15.59
C GLU A 106 -6.15 5.66 14.97
N TRP A 107 -5.71 5.26 13.78
CA TRP A 107 -6.19 4.04 13.12
C TRP A 107 -5.37 2.80 13.48
N VAL A 108 -4.14 2.98 13.97
CA VAL A 108 -3.16 1.91 14.21
C VAL A 108 -2.77 1.74 15.68
N ASP A 109 -3.23 2.64 16.56
CA ASP A 109 -3.15 2.53 18.03
C ASP A 109 -4.19 1.54 18.58
#